data_AF-A0A7Y2VPB7-F1
#
_entry.id   AF-A0A7Y2VPB7-F1
#
_cell.length_a   1.000
_cell.length_b   1.000
_cell.length_c   1.000
_cell.angle_alpha   90.00
_cell.angle_beta   90.00
_cell.angle_gamma   90.00
#
_symmetry.space_group_name_H-M   'P 1'
#
loop_
_entity.id
_entity.type
_entity.pdbx_description
1 polymer ?
#
loop_
_entity_poly.entity_id
_entity_poly.type
_entity_poly.pdbx_seq_one_letter_code
_entity_poly.pdbx_strand_id
1 'polypeptide(L)'
;PRLCLSFFWPGMERQVIIKGTAQKIPENMSDGYFESRPTGSKLGAIVSEQSEVIPSREVLEEKLKELEKKYEQGEIPRPEYWGGYLVSPVSVEFWQGRPNRLHDRLRYTLQEDYSWKIERLAP
;
A
#
# COMPACT_ATOMS: atom_id res chain seq x y z
N PRO A 1 -8.27 2.02 12.99
CA PRO A 1 -7.93 0.72 12.35
C PRO A 1 -6.44 0.36 12.53
N ARG A 2 -6.14 -0.85 13.04
CA ARG A 2 -4.77 -1.35 13.29
C ARG A 2 -4.34 -2.29 12.15
N LEU A 3 -3.08 -2.20 11.71
CA LEU A 3 -2.53 -3.07 10.65
C LEU A 3 -1.04 -3.34 10.81
N CYS A 4 -0.52 -4.19 9.90
CA CYS A 4 0.90 -4.49 9.79
C CYS A 4 1.34 -4.46 8.31
N LEU A 5 2.49 -3.85 8.03
CA LEU A 5 3.18 -3.93 6.74
C LEU A 5 4.44 -4.79 6.90
N SER A 6 4.77 -5.59 5.89
CA SER A 6 5.97 -6.41 5.86
C SER A 6 6.69 -6.24 4.54
N PHE A 7 7.90 -5.67 4.59
CA PHE A 7 8.81 -5.56 3.45
C PHE A 7 9.85 -6.64 3.59
N PHE A 8 9.87 -7.61 2.68
CA PHE A 8 10.83 -8.70 2.69
C PHE A 8 11.71 -8.64 1.44
N TRP A 9 13.02 -8.52 1.64
CA TRP A 9 14.03 -8.53 0.59
C TRP A 9 14.87 -9.81 0.73
N PRO A 10 14.47 -10.90 0.05
CA PRO A 10 15.13 -12.20 0.21
C PRO A 10 16.60 -12.15 -0.19
N GLY A 11 16.94 -11.45 -1.29
CA GLY A 11 18.33 -11.34 -1.76
C GLY A 11 19.26 -10.55 -0.84
N MET A 12 18.71 -9.81 0.13
CA MET A 12 19.48 -9.10 1.17
C MET A 12 19.36 -9.77 2.53
N GLU A 13 18.54 -10.81 2.64
CA GLU A 13 18.07 -11.38 3.89
C GLU A 13 17.61 -10.30 4.87
N ARG A 14 16.75 -9.39 4.42
CA ARG A 14 16.22 -8.30 5.25
C ARG A 14 14.72 -8.32 5.30
N GLN A 15 14.17 -8.02 6.47
CA GLN A 15 12.76 -7.77 6.64
C GLN A 15 12.55 -6.51 7.48
N VAL A 16 11.61 -5.67 7.06
CA VAL A 16 11.12 -4.55 7.85
C VAL A 16 9.64 -4.76 8.12
N ILE A 17 9.28 -4.80 9.40
CA ILE A 17 7.91 -4.99 9.86
C ILE A 17 7.43 -3.70 10.51
N ILE A 18 6.35 -3.12 10.00
CA ILE A 18 5.78 -1.88 10.52
C ILE A 18 4.40 -2.17 11.07
N LYS A 19 4.20 -1.98 12.37
CA LYS A 19 2.88 -2.01 13.02
C LYS A 19 2.39 -0.59 13.21
N GLY A 20 1.14 -0.33 12.91
CA GLY A 20 0.61 1.02 12.97
C GLY A 20 -0.90 1.12 12.87
N THR A 21 -1.36 2.36 12.86
CA THR A 21 -2.75 2.68 12.58
C THR A 21 -2.87 3.33 11.21
N ALA A 22 -3.80 2.86 10.39
CA ALA A 22 -4.10 3.48 9.11
C ALA A 22 -5.13 4.61 9.28
N GLN A 23 -4.97 5.65 8.49
CA GLN A 23 -5.93 6.73 8.34
C GLN A 23 -6.08 7.04 6.84
N LYS A 24 -7.30 7.31 6.39
CA LYS A 24 -7.53 7.72 4.99
C LYS A 24 -6.84 9.07 4.78
N ILE A 25 -6.12 9.22 3.68
CA ILE A 25 -5.46 10.50 3.36
C ILE A 25 -6.50 11.52 2.85
N PRO A 26 -6.21 12.82 2.92
CA PRO A 26 -7.04 13.84 2.30
C PRO A 26 -7.30 13.58 0.81
N GLU A 27 -8.46 13.99 0.32
CA GLU A 27 -8.89 13.73 -1.06
C GLU A 27 -7.94 14.36 -2.08
N ASN A 28 -7.51 15.60 -1.85
CA ASN A 28 -6.58 16.30 -2.74
C ASN A 28 -5.22 15.58 -2.90
N MET A 29 -4.75 14.86 -1.88
CA MET A 29 -3.55 14.02 -2.00
C MET A 29 -3.80 12.79 -2.85
N SER A 30 -5.01 12.23 -2.77
CA SER A 30 -5.44 11.12 -3.64
C SER A 30 -5.65 11.59 -5.07
N ASP A 31 -6.22 12.78 -5.29
CA ASP A 31 -6.39 13.40 -6.60
C ASP A 31 -5.04 13.57 -7.29
N GLY A 32 -4.09 14.27 -6.64
CA GLY A 32 -2.77 14.50 -7.21
C GLY A 32 -2.00 13.21 -7.54
N TYR A 33 -2.10 12.19 -6.67
CA TYR A 33 -1.49 10.88 -6.97
C TYR A 33 -2.23 10.14 -8.09
N PHE A 34 -3.56 10.21 -8.16
CA PHE A 34 -4.34 9.60 -9.23
C PHE A 34 -3.98 10.23 -10.58
N GLU A 35 -3.92 11.56 -10.63
CA GLU A 35 -3.57 12.33 -11.82
C GLU A 35 -2.20 11.97 -12.39
N SER A 36 -1.22 11.66 -11.55
CA SER A 36 0.13 11.30 -11.99
C SER A 36 0.25 9.87 -12.55
N ARG A 37 -0.80 9.03 -12.44
CA ARG A 37 -0.75 7.64 -12.92
C ARG A 37 -0.89 7.56 -14.44
N PRO A 38 -0.33 6.51 -15.09
CA PRO A 38 -0.58 6.26 -16.50
C PRO A 38 -2.08 6.08 -16.81
N THR A 39 -2.52 6.49 -17.99
CA THR A 39 -3.94 6.43 -18.41
C THR A 39 -4.57 5.06 -18.20
N GLY A 40 -3.92 3.97 -18.64
CA GLY A 40 -4.43 2.61 -18.43
C GLY A 40 -4.59 2.22 -16.96
N SER A 41 -3.75 2.77 -16.07
CA SER A 41 -3.87 2.57 -14.61
C SER A 41 -5.04 3.35 -14.01
N LYS A 42 -5.36 4.54 -14.53
CA LYS A 42 -6.55 5.31 -14.14
C LYS A 42 -7.82 4.57 -14.55
N LEU A 43 -7.89 4.12 -15.81
CA LEU A 43 -9.03 3.35 -16.32
C LEU A 43 -9.22 2.04 -15.57
N GLY A 44 -8.14 1.28 -15.33
CA GLY A 44 -8.21 0.02 -14.57
C GLY A 44 -8.77 0.20 -13.15
N ALA A 45 -8.54 1.35 -12.52
CA ALA A 45 -9.12 1.66 -11.22
C ALA A 45 -10.63 1.94 -11.26
N ILE A 46 -11.19 2.29 -12.42
CA ILE A 46 -12.64 2.47 -12.63
C ILE A 46 -13.30 1.16 -13.06
N VAL A 47 -12.61 0.37 -13.90
CA VAL A 47 -13.12 -0.90 -14.43
C VAL A 47 -13.36 -1.92 -13.32
N SER A 48 -12.46 -1.98 -12.35
CA SER A 48 -12.45 -3.01 -11.31
C SER A 48 -13.09 -2.49 -10.02
N GLU A 49 -14.31 -2.96 -9.75
CA GLU A 49 -14.90 -2.94 -8.41
C GLU A 49 -14.14 -3.96 -7.54
N GLN A 50 -13.01 -3.51 -6.99
CA GLN A 50 -12.01 -4.38 -6.40
C GLN A 50 -12.60 -5.28 -5.31
N SER A 51 -12.42 -6.60 -5.47
CA SER A 51 -12.87 -7.68 -4.58
C SER A 51 -14.32 -8.14 -4.76
N GLU A 52 -15.09 -7.55 -5.68
CA GLU A 52 -16.43 -8.04 -6.02
C GLU A 52 -16.39 -9.28 -6.94
N VAL A 53 -17.40 -10.14 -6.83
CA VAL A 53 -17.55 -11.32 -7.68
C VAL A 53 -18.06 -10.89 -9.05
N ILE A 54 -17.36 -11.31 -10.11
CA ILE A 54 -17.74 -11.05 -11.50
C ILE A 54 -17.85 -12.37 -12.29
N PRO A 55 -18.68 -12.44 -13.34
CA PRO A 55 -18.89 -13.67 -14.10
C PRO A 55 -17.64 -14.19 -14.80
N SER A 56 -16.81 -13.28 -15.32
CA SER A 56 -15.64 -13.64 -16.10
C SER A 56 -14.70 -12.44 -16.31
N ARG A 57 -13.56 -12.70 -16.95
CA ARG A 57 -12.56 -11.67 -17.29
C ARG A 57 -13.06 -10.74 -18.41
N GLU A 58 -13.83 -11.27 -19.35
CA GLU A 58 -14.33 -10.54 -20.53
C GLU A 58 -15.13 -9.31 -20.12
N VAL A 59 -15.86 -9.37 -19.00
CA VAL A 59 -16.59 -8.22 -18.42
C VAL A 59 -15.66 -7.05 -18.12
N LEU A 60 -14.44 -7.29 -17.63
CA LEU A 60 -13.46 -6.24 -17.36
C LEU A 60 -12.90 -5.67 -18.67
N GLU A 61 -12.67 -6.52 -19.67
CA GLU A 61 -12.10 -6.11 -20.96
C GLU A 61 -13.08 -5.29 -21.80
N GLU A 62 -14.36 -5.65 -21.78
CA GLU A 62 -15.43 -4.89 -22.42
C GLU A 62 -15.61 -3.52 -21.77
N LYS A 63 -15.74 -3.48 -20.43
CA LYS A 63 -15.80 -2.21 -19.67
C LYS A 63 -14.57 -1.34 -19.94
N LEU A 64 -13.37 -1.91 -20.02
CA LEU A 64 -12.15 -1.16 -20.33
C LEU A 64 -12.24 -0.49 -21.71
N LYS A 65 -12.63 -1.24 -22.76
CA LYS A 65 -12.79 -0.69 -24.12
C LYS A 65 -13.83 0.42 -24.18
N GLU A 66 -14.92 0.29 -23.44
CA GLU A 66 -15.95 1.34 -23.34
C GLU A 66 -15.38 2.61 -22.70
N LEU A 67 -14.63 2.48 -21.61
CA LEU A 67 -14.04 3.63 -20.92
C LEU A 67 -12.89 4.25 -21.71
N GLU A 68 -12.08 3.46 -22.43
CA GLU A 68 -11.05 3.98 -23.34
C GLU A 68 -11.65 4.88 -24.41
N LYS A 69 -12.78 4.47 -25.03
CA LYS A 69 -13.51 5.31 -25.99
C LYS A 69 -14.12 6.53 -25.32
N LYS A 70 -14.73 6.36 -24.14
CA LYS A 70 -15.37 7.45 -23.40
C LYS A 70 -14.39 8.56 -23.02
N TYR A 71 -13.17 8.19 -22.64
CA TYR A 71 -12.13 9.11 -22.16
C TYR A 71 -11.02 9.37 -23.18
N GLU A 72 -11.25 9.09 -24.47
CA GLU A 72 -10.25 9.29 -25.54
C GLU A 72 -9.77 10.76 -25.63
N GLN A 73 -10.66 11.71 -25.35
CA GLN A 73 -10.37 13.15 -25.40
C GLN A 73 -10.71 13.89 -24.09
N GLY A 74 -10.78 13.16 -22.98
CA GLY A 74 -11.26 13.70 -21.71
C GLY A 74 -10.35 13.38 -20.54
N GLU A 75 -10.54 14.14 -19.46
CA GLU A 75 -9.93 13.81 -18.18
C GLU A 75 -10.64 12.61 -17.55
N ILE A 76 -9.86 11.68 -17.00
CA ILE A 76 -10.37 10.55 -16.25
C ILE A 76 -10.47 10.98 -14.78
N PRO A 77 -11.68 11.15 -14.21
CA PRO A 77 -11.82 11.54 -12.82
C PRO A 77 -11.43 10.39 -11.89
N ARG A 78 -10.89 10.73 -10.72
CA ARG A 78 -10.66 9.75 -9.65
C ARG A 78 -12.01 9.27 -9.09
N PRO A 79 -12.25 7.94 -8.97
CA PRO A 79 -13.42 7.44 -8.27
C PRO A 79 -13.39 7.77 -6.77
N GLU A 80 -14.54 8.08 -6.17
CA GLU A 80 -14.64 8.40 -4.73
C GLU A 80 -14.14 7.28 -3.81
N TYR A 81 -14.32 6.03 -4.23
CA TYR A 81 -13.86 4.84 -3.52
C TYR A 81 -12.35 4.59 -3.67
N TRP A 82 -11.68 5.27 -4.62
CA TRP A 82 -10.25 5.14 -4.83
C TRP A 82 -9.48 6.21 -4.05
N GLY A 83 -8.45 5.81 -3.31
CA GLY A 83 -7.60 6.74 -2.58
C GLY A 83 -6.50 6.04 -1.78
N GLY A 84 -5.76 6.82 -1.01
CA GLY A 84 -4.66 6.32 -0.19
C GLY A 84 -4.97 6.19 1.29
N TYR A 85 -4.11 5.45 1.98
CA TYR A 85 -4.04 5.42 3.43
C TYR A 85 -2.63 5.78 3.88
N LEU A 86 -2.53 6.56 4.95
CA LEU A 86 -1.30 6.81 5.67
C LEU A 86 -1.24 5.93 6.91
N VAL A 87 -0.13 5.22 7.09
CA VAL A 87 0.10 4.35 8.25
C VAL A 87 1.03 5.07 9.21
N SER A 88 0.50 5.48 10.36
CA SER A 88 1.29 6.02 11.46
C SER A 88 1.90 4.86 12.26
N PRO A 89 3.24 4.69 12.26
CA PRO A 89 3.88 3.57 12.93
C PRO A 89 3.83 3.73 14.45
N VAL A 90 3.49 2.65 15.15
CA VAL A 90 3.67 2.53 16.61
C VAL A 90 4.83 1.60 16.94
N SER A 91 5.23 0.76 15.99
CA SER A 91 6.43 -0.06 16.08
C SER A 91 7.02 -0.34 14.70
N VAL A 92 8.35 -0.35 14.62
CA VAL A 92 9.13 -0.73 13.44
C VAL A 92 10.18 -1.75 13.87
N GLU A 93 10.19 -2.93 13.25
CA GLU A 93 11.20 -3.95 13.48
C GLU A 93 12.08 -4.12 12.24
N PHE A 94 13.39 -4.11 12.47
CA PHE A 94 14.41 -4.41 11.47
C PHE A 94 14.96 -5.80 11.77
N TRP A 95 14.76 -6.72 10.84
CA TRP A 95 15.32 -8.06 10.87
C TRP A 95 16.40 -8.20 9.80
N GLN A 96 17.54 -8.78 10.18
CA GLN A 96 18.66 -9.08 9.29
C GLN A 96 19.10 -10.53 9.49
N GLY A 97 19.05 -11.29 8.39
CA GLY A 97 19.49 -12.66 8.30
C GLY A 97 20.98 -12.81 8.57
N ARG A 98 21.33 -13.97 9.11
CA ARG A 98 22.68 -14.37 9.48
C ARG A 98 22.84 -15.87 9.18
N PRO A 99 23.96 -16.31 8.58
CA PRO A 99 24.15 -17.72 8.20
C PRO A 99 24.07 -18.70 9.38
N ASN A 100 24.49 -18.27 10.56
CA ASN A 100 24.46 -19.07 11.79
C ASN A 100 23.09 -19.07 12.50
N ARG A 101 22.04 -18.53 11.87
CA ARG A 101 20.66 -18.41 12.38
C ARG A 101 20.50 -17.46 13.58
N LEU A 102 21.57 -16.83 14.04
CA LEU A 102 21.51 -15.79 15.07
C LEU A 102 21.16 -14.44 14.44
N HIS A 103 19.94 -14.32 13.93
CA HIS A 103 19.47 -13.14 13.23
C HIS A 103 19.48 -11.90 14.14
N ASP A 104 19.79 -10.75 13.53
CA ASP A 104 19.66 -9.48 14.21
C ASP A 104 18.21 -9.02 14.14
N ARG A 105 17.63 -8.68 15.30
CA ARG A 105 16.30 -8.10 15.41
C ARG A 105 16.34 -6.87 16.29
N LEU A 106 16.11 -5.70 15.70
CA LEU A 106 16.02 -4.43 16.40
C LEU A 106 14.61 -3.89 16.26
N ARG A 107 13.90 -3.77 17.38
CA ARG A 107 12.54 -3.24 17.43
C ARG A 107 12.55 -1.84 18.03
N TYR A 108 11.99 -0.91 17.27
CA TYR A 108 11.67 0.44 17.68
C TYR A 108 10.19 0.46 18.10
N THR A 109 9.90 1.00 19.27
CA THR A 109 8.53 1.17 19.78
C THR A 109 8.31 2.62 20.17
N LEU A 110 7.29 3.25 19.61
CA LEU A 110 6.93 4.63 19.92
C LEU A 110 6.42 4.69 21.37
N GLN A 111 7.01 5.58 22.17
CA GLN A 111 6.61 5.83 23.54
C GLN A 111 5.60 6.99 23.62
N GLU A 112 4.98 7.19 24.79
CA GLU A 112 3.99 8.24 25.01
C GLU A 112 4.56 9.66 24.87
N ASP A 113 5.85 9.84 25.15
CA ASP A 113 6.58 11.11 24.98
C ASP A 113 7.08 11.33 23.53
N TYR A 114 6.59 10.51 22.59
CA TYR A 114 6.99 10.49 21.18
C TYR A 114 8.45 10.11 20.92
N SER A 115 9.18 9.64 21.94
CA SER A 115 10.50 9.03 21.75
C SER A 115 10.38 7.61 21.21
N TRP A 116 11.48 7.10 20.64
CA TRP A 116 11.56 5.71 20.18
C TRP A 116 12.43 4.88 21.11
N LYS A 117 11.82 3.90 21.78
CA LYS A 117 12.55 2.89 22.53
C LYS A 117 13.08 1.82 21.57
N ILE A 118 14.38 1.53 21.66
CA ILE A 118 15.05 0.52 20.83
C ILE A 118 15.36 -0.70 21.70
N GLU A 119 14.95 -1.88 21.24
CA GLU A 119 15.19 -3.14 21.93
C GLU A 119 15.72 -4.17 20.94
N ARG A 120 16.69 -4.97 21.38
CA ARG A 120 17.12 -6.17 20.65
C ARG A 120 16.21 -7.33 21.04
N LEU A 121 15.71 -8.05 20.04
CA LEU A 121 14.95 -9.28 20.24
C LEU A 121 15.84 -10.49 19.91
N ALA A 122 15.57 -11.62 20.56
CA ALA A 122 16.13 -12.89 20.14
C ALA A 122 15.59 -13.27 18.75
N PRO A 123 16.42 -13.88 17.88
CA PRO A 123 16.01 -14.33 16.55
C PRO A 123 14.83 -15.30 16.58
#